data_AF-A0A1F4N7P8-F1
#
_entry.id   AF-A0A1F4N7P8-F1
#
_cell.length_a   1.000
_cell.length_b   1.000
_cell.length_c   1.000
_cell.angle_alpha   90.00
_cell.angle_beta   90.00
_cell.angle_gamma   90.00
#
_symmetry.space_group_name_H-M   'P 1'
#
loop_
_entity.id
_entity.type
_entity.pdbx_description
1 polymer ?
#
loop_
_entity_poly.entity_id
_entity_poly.type
_entity_poly.pdbx_seq_one_letter_code
_entity_poly.pdbx_strand_id
1 'polypeptide(L)'
;MPAHAVLLPSSNVMSTVQYGDFAVYSLDLLQQCAAGLDPRCLPGGPFPIASNAGFTKTQLTVLTGENGKPQTSNQPEPLANGAPADNAFTSPSGQQSSTLLMGSAVSPEPTPTFTGDQPGKWDIKISALRGYLGNNDLVFIFDNAQEGDGASQWLQIWGQARVLSADGTSQQGCFELNSSSAAGCTTSSPLAPTGPFDLSSPYVTVFTGYCVNKTTGAAFNLGGGTSATCEAQNGYYVNGNIGSANADNAAYSQALNDFIFAPTTSADWVLSLDIRTANNNGSAETLWICSNCSVATTTVTTEVSEPASLALLGAALMGGAYVSRRRARQD
;
A
#
# COMPACT_ATOMS: atom_id res chain seq x y z
N MET A 1 19.30 10.76 -1.57
CA MET A 1 18.53 11.02 -2.81
C MET A 1 17.07 10.80 -2.47
N PRO A 2 16.12 11.67 -2.83
CA PRO A 2 14.71 11.36 -2.59
C PRO A 2 14.39 10.06 -3.32
N ALA A 3 13.76 9.11 -2.62
CA ALA A 3 13.26 7.90 -3.26
C ALA A 3 12.33 8.32 -4.40
N HIS A 4 12.49 7.71 -5.58
CA HIS A 4 11.56 7.95 -6.69
C HIS A 4 10.13 7.63 -6.23
N ALA A 5 9.18 8.48 -6.58
CA ALA A 5 7.78 8.27 -6.23
C ALA A 5 7.32 6.93 -6.81
N VAL A 6 6.78 6.06 -5.96
CA VAL A 6 6.12 4.83 -6.38
C VAL A 6 4.74 5.23 -6.90
N LEU A 7 4.54 5.09 -8.20
CA LEU A 7 3.29 5.36 -8.88
C LEU A 7 2.57 4.03 -9.13
N LEU A 8 1.45 3.86 -8.44
CA LEU A 8 0.54 2.74 -8.67
C LEU A 8 -0.50 3.15 -9.73
N PRO A 9 -0.88 2.24 -10.64
CA PRO A 9 -1.93 2.51 -11.62
C PRO A 9 -3.30 2.62 -10.93
N SER A 10 -4.29 3.16 -11.63
CA SER A 10 -5.67 3.15 -11.16
C SER A 10 -6.17 1.71 -11.00
N SER A 11 -6.88 1.43 -9.90
CA SER A 11 -7.51 0.13 -9.63
C SER A 11 -8.34 -0.36 -10.82
N ASN A 12 -8.08 -1.59 -11.25
CA ASN A 12 -8.79 -2.28 -12.33
C ASN A 12 -8.59 -3.79 -12.23
N VAL A 13 -9.26 -4.54 -13.12
CA VAL A 13 -9.26 -6.02 -13.11
C VAL A 13 -7.89 -6.67 -13.31
N MET A 14 -6.90 -5.96 -13.87
CA MET A 14 -5.53 -6.46 -14.04
C MET A 14 -4.65 -6.09 -12.86
N SER A 15 -4.71 -4.84 -12.38
CA SER A 15 -3.75 -4.30 -11.43
C SER A 15 -4.06 -4.65 -9.98
N THR A 16 -5.32 -4.98 -9.66
CA THR A 16 -5.79 -5.08 -8.27
C THR A 16 -6.83 -6.16 -8.05
N VAL A 17 -6.88 -6.64 -6.81
CA VAL A 17 -8.04 -7.36 -6.25
C VAL A 17 -8.62 -6.53 -5.11
N GLN A 18 -9.95 -6.45 -5.04
CA GLN A 18 -10.65 -5.75 -3.96
C GLN A 18 -10.90 -6.68 -2.77
N TYR A 19 -10.48 -6.22 -1.59
CA TYR A 19 -10.63 -6.89 -0.30
C TYR A 19 -11.15 -5.88 0.73
N GLY A 20 -12.43 -6.00 1.10
CA GLY A 20 -13.15 -5.03 1.91
C GLY A 20 -13.04 -3.62 1.33
N ASP A 21 -12.47 -2.70 2.11
CA ASP A 21 -12.24 -1.30 1.72
C ASP A 21 -10.94 -1.06 0.94
N PHE A 22 -10.14 -2.10 0.69
CA PHE A 22 -8.80 -1.99 0.12
C PHE A 22 -8.69 -2.64 -1.26
N ALA A 23 -8.09 -1.91 -2.20
CA ALA A 23 -7.56 -2.47 -3.43
C ALA A 23 -6.11 -2.92 -3.16
N VAL A 24 -5.83 -4.19 -3.41
CA VAL A 24 -4.49 -4.79 -3.21
C VAL A 24 -3.84 -5.05 -4.57
N TYR A 25 -2.62 -4.54 -4.73
CA TYR A 25 -1.76 -4.68 -5.89
C TYR A 25 -0.70 -5.73 -5.61
N SER A 26 -0.47 -6.64 -6.57
CA SER A 26 0.76 -7.44 -6.61
C SER A 26 1.84 -6.64 -7.33
N LEU A 27 2.94 -6.37 -6.64
CA LEU A 27 4.04 -5.57 -7.18
C LEU A 27 4.83 -6.31 -8.26
N ASP A 28 4.95 -7.64 -8.13
CA ASP A 28 5.53 -8.50 -9.18
C ASP A 28 4.67 -8.47 -10.46
N LEU A 29 3.34 -8.60 -10.33
CA LEU A 29 2.44 -8.48 -11.47
C LEU A 29 2.59 -7.11 -12.14
N LEU A 30 2.54 -6.02 -11.36
CA LEU A 30 2.70 -4.67 -11.88
C LEU A 30 4.03 -4.48 -12.61
N GLN A 31 5.13 -5.00 -12.06
CA GLN A 31 6.44 -4.96 -12.71
C GLN A 31 6.39 -5.64 -14.08
N GLN A 32 5.82 -6.84 -14.16
CA GLN A 32 5.76 -7.60 -15.41
C GLN A 32 4.82 -6.97 -16.44
N CYS A 33 3.60 -6.58 -16.05
CA CYS A 33 2.64 -6.04 -16.99
C CYS A 33 2.97 -4.61 -17.44
N ALA A 34 3.58 -3.79 -16.57
CA ALA A 34 4.12 -2.48 -16.98
C ALA A 34 5.31 -2.63 -17.94
N ALA A 35 6.21 -3.60 -17.71
CA ALA A 35 7.29 -3.92 -18.66
C ALA A 35 6.74 -4.44 -20.00
N GLY A 36 5.60 -5.14 -19.98
CA GLY A 36 4.82 -5.53 -21.16
C GLY A 36 4.03 -4.40 -21.82
N LEU A 37 4.10 -3.17 -21.29
CA LEU A 37 3.35 -1.99 -21.75
C LEU A 37 1.82 -2.19 -21.74
N ASP A 38 1.30 -3.00 -20.82
CA ASP A 38 -0.14 -3.11 -20.63
C ASP A 38 -0.67 -1.78 -20.08
N PRO A 39 -1.56 -1.06 -20.79
CA PRO A 39 -2.04 0.25 -20.36
C PRO A 39 -2.77 0.22 -19.02
N ARG A 40 -3.29 -0.95 -18.61
CA ARG A 40 -3.94 -1.13 -17.30
C ARG A 40 -2.96 -1.15 -16.12
N CYS A 41 -1.67 -1.31 -16.41
CA CYS A 41 -0.59 -1.32 -15.41
C CYS A 41 0.27 -0.06 -15.44
N LEU A 42 -0.15 0.95 -16.21
CA LEU A 42 0.52 2.24 -16.31
C LEU A 42 -0.30 3.34 -15.61
N PRO A 43 0.35 4.29 -14.91
CA PRO A 43 1.79 4.33 -14.63
C PRO A 43 2.21 3.16 -13.72
N GLY A 44 3.46 2.75 -13.82
CA GLY A 44 4.02 1.68 -13.00
C GLY A 44 5.43 2.00 -12.55
N GLY A 45 5.64 2.01 -11.24
CA GLY A 45 6.96 1.91 -10.63
C GLY A 45 7.45 3.15 -9.88
N PRO A 46 8.70 3.12 -9.38
CA PRO A 46 9.68 2.07 -9.65
C PRO A 46 9.35 0.74 -8.96
N PHE A 47 9.55 -0.37 -9.70
CA PHE A 47 9.55 -1.72 -9.18
C PHE A 47 10.90 -2.39 -9.50
N PRO A 48 11.43 -3.28 -8.65
CA PRO A 48 10.88 -3.68 -7.36
C PRO A 48 11.03 -2.59 -6.28
N ILE A 49 10.20 -2.65 -5.24
CA ILE A 49 10.33 -1.80 -4.03
C ILE A 49 11.16 -2.60 -3.02
N ALA A 50 12.27 -2.04 -2.53
CA ALA A 50 13.10 -2.72 -1.54
C ALA A 50 12.34 -2.91 -0.21
N SER A 51 12.56 -4.04 0.47
CA SER A 51 12.00 -4.33 1.80
C SER A 51 13.06 -4.62 2.87
N ASN A 52 14.34 -4.60 2.51
CA ASN A 52 15.42 -4.86 3.45
C ASN A 52 15.44 -3.86 4.64
N ALA A 53 16.02 -4.30 5.76
CA ALA A 53 16.08 -3.52 7.00
C ALA A 53 16.77 -2.15 6.85
N GLY A 54 17.62 -1.94 5.84
CA GLY A 54 18.21 -0.63 5.58
C GLY A 54 17.20 0.36 5.00
N PHE A 55 16.35 -0.11 4.07
CA PHE A 55 15.30 0.69 3.45
C PHE A 55 14.15 0.97 4.41
N THR A 56 13.62 -0.05 5.09
CA THR A 56 12.44 0.10 5.95
C THR A 56 12.67 1.00 7.17
N LYS A 57 13.92 1.17 7.62
CA LYS A 57 14.29 2.18 8.66
C LYS A 57 14.02 3.61 8.25
N THR A 58 13.88 3.87 6.94
CA THR A 58 13.55 5.19 6.41
C THR A 58 12.05 5.38 6.19
N GLN A 59 11.26 4.35 6.48
CA GLN A 59 9.81 4.33 6.27
C GLN A 59 9.08 4.19 7.60
N LEU A 60 7.86 4.71 7.65
CA LEU A 60 6.97 4.62 8.80
C LEU A 60 6.48 3.17 8.91
N THR A 61 7.12 2.40 9.79
CA THR A 61 6.96 0.95 9.89
C THR A 61 5.89 0.60 10.92
N VAL A 62 4.92 -0.23 10.55
CA VAL A 62 3.83 -0.68 11.44
C VAL A 62 4.24 -1.96 12.17
N LEU A 63 4.81 -2.93 11.44
CA LEU A 63 5.33 -4.17 12.00
C LEU A 63 6.58 -4.62 11.25
N THR A 64 7.54 -5.18 11.98
CA THR A 64 8.77 -5.77 11.42
C THR A 64 9.40 -6.72 12.44
N GLY A 65 10.27 -7.63 12.02
CA GLY A 65 10.92 -8.54 12.96
C GLY A 65 12.22 -9.15 12.47
N GLU A 66 13.14 -9.39 13.39
CA GLU A 66 14.21 -10.39 13.27
C GLU A 66 14.60 -10.82 14.69
N ASN A 67 14.83 -12.11 14.93
CA ASN A 67 15.25 -12.62 16.24
C ASN A 67 14.34 -12.18 17.41
N GLY A 68 13.04 -12.00 17.16
CA GLY A 68 12.04 -11.62 18.17
C GLY A 68 12.06 -10.16 18.60
N LYS A 69 12.62 -9.27 17.77
CA LYS A 69 12.59 -7.83 18.00
C LYS A 69 12.28 -7.07 16.71
N PRO A 70 11.68 -5.87 16.79
CA PRO A 70 11.53 -5.00 15.63
C PRO A 70 12.90 -4.60 15.09
N GLN A 71 13.04 -4.53 13.77
CA GLN A 71 14.27 -4.09 13.10
C GLN A 71 14.40 -2.57 13.03
N THR A 72 13.30 -1.85 13.23
CA THR A 72 13.21 -0.41 13.03
C THR A 72 12.43 0.22 14.18
N SER A 73 12.70 1.51 14.38
CA SER A 73 11.94 2.41 15.23
C SER A 73 11.41 3.51 14.32
N ASN A 74 10.24 4.06 14.61
CA ASN A 74 9.70 5.19 13.85
C ASN A 74 10.22 6.54 14.38
N GLN A 75 10.90 6.52 15.52
CA GLN A 75 11.47 7.70 16.16
C GLN A 75 12.96 7.48 16.49
N PRO A 76 13.82 8.50 16.29
CA PRO A 76 13.54 9.85 15.81
C PRO A 76 13.52 9.99 14.28
N GLU A 77 13.53 8.89 13.54
CA GLU A 77 13.35 8.85 12.10
C GLU A 77 12.47 7.64 11.75
N PRO A 78 11.53 7.77 10.78
CA PRO A 78 11.30 8.94 9.92
C PRO A 78 10.43 10.03 10.57
N LEU A 79 9.95 9.83 11.80
CA LEU A 79 9.20 10.84 12.55
C LEU A 79 10.11 11.52 13.56
N ALA A 80 9.93 12.83 13.76
CA ALA A 80 10.65 13.56 14.78
C ALA A 80 10.53 12.91 16.17
N ASN A 81 11.58 13.06 16.99
CA ASN A 81 11.57 12.57 18.37
C ASN A 81 10.39 13.13 19.18
N GLY A 82 9.62 12.26 19.83
CA GLY A 82 8.41 12.63 20.58
C GLY A 82 7.17 12.84 19.71
N ALA A 83 7.20 12.42 18.44
CA ALA A 83 6.00 12.38 17.61
C ALA A 83 4.93 11.48 18.28
N PRO A 84 3.64 11.87 18.22
CA PRO A 84 2.54 11.08 18.76
C PRO A 84 2.20 9.92 17.82
N ALA A 85 3.08 8.93 17.79
CA ALA A 85 3.01 7.74 16.95
C ALA A 85 3.81 6.61 17.58
N ASP A 86 3.34 5.38 17.40
CA ASP A 86 4.04 4.21 17.89
C ASP A 86 5.28 3.88 17.07
N ASN A 87 6.24 3.25 17.73
CA ASN A 87 7.27 2.48 17.04
C ASN A 87 6.67 1.17 16.47
N ALA A 88 7.42 0.49 15.59
CA ALA A 88 6.94 -0.72 14.96
C ALA A 88 6.68 -1.86 15.98
N PHE A 89 5.59 -2.60 15.78
CA PHE A 89 5.36 -3.87 16.45
C PHE A 89 6.37 -4.92 16.02
N THR A 90 6.61 -5.91 16.89
CA THR A 90 7.41 -7.09 16.54
C THR A 90 6.58 -8.05 15.71
N SER A 91 6.99 -8.35 14.49
CA SER A 91 6.45 -9.46 13.71
C SER A 91 7.18 -10.76 14.13
N PRO A 92 6.48 -11.81 14.58
CA PRO A 92 7.12 -13.08 14.91
C PRO A 92 7.53 -13.82 13.63
N SER A 93 8.68 -14.48 13.65
CA SER A 93 8.97 -15.54 12.67
C SER A 93 8.09 -16.76 12.92
N GLY A 94 7.94 -17.65 11.93
CA GLY A 94 7.20 -18.90 12.07
C GLY A 94 7.74 -19.82 13.17
N GLN A 95 9.03 -19.73 13.50
CA GLN A 95 9.65 -20.45 14.63
C GLN A 95 9.22 -19.92 16.00
N GLN A 96 8.70 -18.70 16.06
CA GLN A 96 8.25 -18.04 17.29
C GLN A 96 6.74 -18.14 17.46
N SER A 97 6.00 -17.91 16.38
CA SER A 97 4.56 -18.05 16.33
C SER A 97 4.08 -18.17 14.90
N SER A 98 3.10 -19.04 14.68
CA SER A 98 2.37 -19.09 13.41
C SER A 98 1.30 -18.01 13.29
N THR A 99 1.07 -17.23 14.34
CA THR A 99 0.10 -16.14 14.35
C THR A 99 0.73 -14.85 14.89
N LEU A 100 0.41 -13.73 14.25
CA LEU A 100 0.61 -12.40 14.80
C LEU A 100 -0.72 -11.87 15.33
N LEU A 101 -0.72 -11.51 16.61
CA LEU A 101 -1.76 -10.71 17.23
C LEU A 101 -1.06 -9.52 17.92
N MET A 102 -1.36 -8.29 17.49
CA MET A 102 -0.84 -7.09 18.15
C MET A 102 -1.29 -7.02 19.62
N GLY A 103 -0.35 -6.67 20.50
CA GLY A 103 -0.55 -6.66 21.96
C GLY A 103 -0.39 -8.02 22.63
N SER A 104 -0.01 -9.06 21.88
CA SER A 104 0.30 -10.38 22.44
C SER A 104 1.69 -10.44 23.07
N ALA A 105 2.02 -11.53 23.76
CA ALA A 105 3.33 -11.71 24.36
C ALA A 105 4.49 -11.75 23.34
N VAL A 106 4.22 -12.17 22.10
CA VAL A 106 5.23 -12.23 21.02
C VAL A 106 5.29 -10.95 20.18
N SER A 107 4.29 -10.07 20.36
CA SER A 107 4.20 -8.76 19.69
C SER A 107 3.62 -7.74 20.68
N PRO A 108 4.38 -7.40 21.73
CA PRO A 108 3.90 -6.53 22.80
C PRO A 108 3.72 -5.09 22.31
N GLU A 109 2.94 -4.32 23.05
CA GLU A 109 2.73 -2.89 22.84
C GLU A 109 4.07 -2.14 22.73
N PRO A 110 4.34 -1.44 21.61
CA PRO A 110 5.51 -0.61 21.47
C PRO A 110 5.47 0.61 22.40
N THR A 111 6.58 1.33 22.46
CA THR A 111 6.69 2.63 23.12
C THR A 111 7.15 3.64 22.08
N PRO A 112 6.91 4.96 22.25
CA PRO A 112 6.19 5.60 23.36
C PRO A 112 4.67 5.56 23.22
N THR A 113 3.94 5.70 24.33
CA THR A 113 2.48 5.86 24.33
C THR A 113 2.09 7.35 24.27
N PHE A 114 0.87 7.65 23.82
CA PHE A 114 0.35 9.03 23.74
C PHE A 114 -1.16 9.10 23.99
N THR A 115 -1.74 10.31 24.06
CA THR A 115 -3.19 10.45 24.26
C THR A 115 -3.95 9.96 23.02
N GLY A 116 -4.87 9.01 23.23
CA GLY A 116 -5.69 8.38 22.18
C GLY A 116 -5.14 7.05 21.66
N ASP A 117 -3.92 6.70 22.06
CA ASP A 117 -3.27 5.40 21.86
C ASP A 117 -4.14 4.24 22.37
N GLN A 118 -4.22 3.15 21.59
CA GLN A 118 -5.06 1.99 21.86
C GLN A 118 -4.21 0.75 22.14
N PRO A 119 -4.34 0.12 23.33
CA PRO A 119 -3.59 -1.08 23.65
C PRO A 119 -3.76 -2.21 22.62
N GLY A 120 -2.63 -2.75 22.15
CA GLY A 120 -2.55 -3.82 21.16
C GLY A 120 -2.95 -3.38 19.76
N LYS A 121 -2.73 -2.11 19.42
CA LYS A 121 -2.94 -1.53 18.09
C LYS A 121 -1.73 -0.66 17.78
N TRP A 122 -1.45 -0.44 16.51
CA TRP A 122 -0.46 0.54 16.10
C TRP A 122 -1.16 1.86 15.83
N ASP A 123 -0.77 2.90 16.56
CA ASP A 123 -1.45 4.18 16.58
C ASP A 123 -0.56 5.33 16.12
N ILE A 124 -1.18 6.30 15.44
CA ILE A 124 -0.55 7.56 15.04
C ILE A 124 -1.57 8.69 14.99
N LYS A 125 -1.23 9.88 15.50
CA LYS A 125 -2.06 11.06 15.24
C LYS A 125 -2.07 11.44 13.77
N ILE A 126 -3.23 11.85 13.26
CA ILE A 126 -3.41 12.29 11.87
C ILE A 126 -2.47 13.44 11.50
N SER A 127 -2.16 14.35 12.44
CA SER A 127 -1.13 15.39 12.24
C SER A 127 0.25 14.83 11.91
N ALA A 128 0.73 13.85 12.68
CA ALA A 128 2.03 13.22 12.44
C ALA A 128 2.03 12.42 11.14
N LEU A 129 0.95 11.69 10.85
CA LEU A 129 0.79 10.94 9.61
C LEU A 129 0.78 11.86 8.37
N ARG A 130 -0.03 12.93 8.38
CA ARG A 130 -0.05 13.92 7.30
C ARG A 130 1.29 14.61 7.14
N GLY A 131 1.99 14.89 8.24
CA GLY A 131 3.35 15.44 8.21
C GLY A 131 4.35 14.51 7.52
N TYR A 132 4.25 13.20 7.79
CA TYR A 132 5.07 12.17 7.13
C TYR A 132 4.73 12.01 5.64
N LEU A 133 3.45 11.95 5.29
CA LEU A 133 2.99 11.74 3.91
C LEU A 133 3.15 12.99 3.04
N GLY A 134 3.06 14.19 3.61
CA GLY A 134 3.00 15.44 2.85
C GLY A 134 1.79 15.45 1.90
N ASN A 135 2.07 15.39 0.59
CA ASN A 135 1.05 15.36 -0.47
C ASN A 135 0.87 13.95 -1.09
N ASN A 136 1.48 12.92 -0.51
CA ASN A 136 1.45 11.56 -1.03
C ASN A 136 0.27 10.76 -0.45
N ASP A 137 -0.14 9.72 -1.18
CA ASP A 137 -1.25 8.87 -0.78
C ASP A 137 -0.86 7.90 0.34
N LEU A 138 -1.81 7.60 1.21
CA LEU A 138 -1.68 6.57 2.24
C LEU A 138 -1.70 5.18 1.60
N VAL A 139 -0.52 4.66 1.29
CA VAL A 139 -0.31 3.32 0.74
C VAL A 139 0.47 2.47 1.73
N PHE A 140 -0.09 1.30 2.05
CA PHE A 140 0.57 0.29 2.85
C PHE A 140 1.34 -0.67 1.94
N ILE A 141 2.59 -0.96 2.27
CA ILE A 141 3.44 -1.90 1.54
C ILE A 141 3.77 -3.08 2.44
N PHE A 142 3.62 -4.29 1.90
CA PHE A 142 3.79 -5.54 2.63
C PHE A 142 4.81 -6.45 1.94
N ASP A 143 5.76 -6.94 2.73
CA ASP A 143 6.72 -7.99 2.39
C ASP A 143 6.28 -9.30 3.07
N ASN A 144 6.00 -10.30 2.25
CA ASN A 144 5.58 -11.64 2.61
C ASN A 144 6.79 -12.59 2.59
N ALA A 145 7.34 -12.85 3.76
CA ALA A 145 8.61 -13.53 3.92
C ALA A 145 8.44 -14.98 4.39
N GLN A 146 7.57 -15.74 3.72
CA GLN A 146 7.32 -17.18 3.96
C GLN A 146 8.57 -18.04 3.65
N GLU A 147 8.62 -19.26 4.19
CA GLU A 147 9.79 -20.17 4.07
C GLU A 147 10.09 -20.62 2.62
N GLY A 148 9.15 -20.43 1.69
CA GLY A 148 9.35 -20.65 0.26
C GLY A 148 8.13 -20.26 -0.58
N ASP A 149 8.11 -20.64 -1.85
CA ASP A 149 7.08 -20.23 -2.82
C ASP A 149 6.18 -21.38 -3.32
N GLY A 150 6.22 -22.54 -2.65
CA GLY A 150 5.43 -23.71 -3.00
C GLY A 150 3.95 -23.61 -2.62
N ALA A 151 3.14 -24.55 -3.11
CA ALA A 151 1.69 -24.61 -2.85
C ALA A 151 1.30 -24.75 -1.38
N SER A 152 2.25 -25.16 -0.51
CA SER A 152 2.08 -25.25 0.94
C SER A 152 2.49 -23.99 1.71
N GLN A 153 2.91 -22.96 0.99
CA GLN A 153 3.42 -21.70 1.54
C GLN A 153 2.35 -20.65 1.32
N TRP A 154 1.68 -20.24 2.38
CA TRP A 154 0.64 -19.22 2.34
C TRP A 154 0.66 -18.45 3.65
N LEU A 155 0.33 -17.17 3.57
CA LEU A 155 0.05 -16.35 4.74
C LEU A 155 -1.39 -15.89 4.67
N GLN A 156 -2.04 -15.76 5.81
CA GLN A 156 -3.35 -15.16 5.91
C GLN A 156 -3.26 -13.87 6.69
N ILE A 157 -3.84 -12.79 6.16
CA ILE A 157 -3.77 -11.46 6.75
C ILE A 157 -5.18 -10.91 6.91
N TRP A 158 -5.42 -10.30 8.06
CA TRP A 158 -6.56 -9.43 8.29
C TRP A 158 -6.04 -8.10 8.83
N GLY A 159 -6.65 -7.01 8.38
CA GLY A 159 -6.25 -5.67 8.78
C GLY A 159 -7.46 -4.78 9.00
N GLN A 160 -7.41 -3.95 10.03
CA GLN A 160 -8.45 -2.95 10.29
C GLN A 160 -7.82 -1.61 10.63
N ALA A 161 -8.29 -0.57 9.95
CA ALA A 161 -7.92 0.82 10.18
C ALA A 161 -9.12 1.57 10.76
N ARG A 162 -9.00 2.03 12.01
CA ARG A 162 -9.98 2.90 12.66
C ARG A 162 -9.43 4.30 12.75
N VAL A 163 -10.28 5.29 12.50
CA VAL A 163 -9.98 6.67 12.88
C VAL A 163 -10.78 7.00 14.13
N LEU A 164 -10.10 7.39 15.19
CA LEU A 164 -10.67 7.64 16.51
C LEU A 164 -10.56 9.12 16.87
N SER A 165 -11.42 9.58 17.77
CA SER A 165 -11.30 10.90 18.40
C SER A 165 -9.95 11.06 19.10
N ALA A 166 -9.60 12.30 19.45
CA ALA A 166 -8.28 12.63 20.02
C ALA A 166 -7.93 11.91 21.33
N ASP A 167 -8.95 11.49 22.07
CA ASP A 167 -8.86 10.71 23.32
C ASP A 167 -8.99 9.20 23.08
N GLY A 168 -9.16 8.76 21.83
CA GLY A 168 -9.30 7.35 21.46
C GLY A 168 -10.66 6.73 21.76
N THR A 169 -11.65 7.50 22.24
CA THR A 169 -12.90 6.92 22.76
C THR A 169 -13.98 6.71 21.72
N SER A 170 -14.04 7.56 20.69
CA SER A 170 -15.13 7.61 19.73
C SER A 170 -14.64 7.32 18.32
N GLN A 171 -15.18 6.28 17.68
CA GLN A 171 -14.86 5.94 16.29
C GLN A 171 -15.47 6.96 15.33
N GLN A 172 -14.63 7.53 14.46
CA GLN A 172 -14.97 8.50 13.42
C GLN A 172 -14.99 7.85 12.02
N GLY A 173 -14.14 6.84 11.79
CA GLY A 173 -14.05 6.10 10.54
C GLY A 173 -13.58 4.67 10.79
N CYS A 174 -13.94 3.75 9.89
CA CYS A 174 -13.50 2.36 9.98
C CYS A 174 -13.43 1.71 8.60
N PHE A 175 -12.30 1.09 8.32
CA PHE A 175 -11.96 0.47 7.05
C PHE A 175 -11.29 -0.87 7.30
N GLU A 176 -11.64 -1.90 6.55
CA GLU A 176 -11.16 -3.26 6.79
C GLU A 176 -10.63 -3.92 5.53
N LEU A 177 -9.46 -4.56 5.65
CA LEU A 177 -8.94 -5.52 4.69
C LEU A 177 -9.44 -6.91 5.10
N ASN A 178 -10.40 -7.43 4.35
CA ASN A 178 -10.96 -8.75 4.59
C ASN A 178 -11.25 -9.49 3.27
N SER A 179 -11.49 -10.79 3.36
CA SER A 179 -11.75 -11.68 2.22
C SER A 179 -13.09 -11.43 1.52
N SER A 180 -13.99 -10.64 2.13
CA SER A 180 -15.24 -10.21 1.50
C SER A 180 -15.02 -8.93 0.69
N SER A 181 -15.93 -8.60 -0.23
CA SER A 181 -15.94 -7.30 -0.91
C SER A 181 -16.80 -6.26 -0.18
N ALA A 182 -17.26 -6.54 1.05
CA ALA A 182 -18.11 -5.64 1.80
C ALA A 182 -17.28 -4.54 2.47
N ALA A 183 -17.67 -3.29 2.24
CA ALA A 183 -17.06 -2.12 2.85
C ALA A 183 -17.41 -2.00 4.34
N GLY A 184 -16.52 -1.35 5.09
CA GLY A 184 -16.66 -1.12 6.52
C GLY A 184 -16.11 -2.25 7.39
N CYS A 185 -16.30 -2.10 8.70
CA CYS A 185 -15.70 -2.98 9.68
C CYS A 185 -16.68 -3.92 10.36
N THR A 186 -16.16 -5.09 10.70
CA THR A 186 -16.76 -5.95 11.71
C THR A 186 -16.54 -5.38 13.11
N THR A 187 -17.51 -5.59 14.01
CA THR A 187 -17.45 -5.08 15.39
C THR A 187 -16.49 -5.86 16.28
N SER A 188 -16.16 -7.09 15.91
CA SER A 188 -15.26 -7.98 16.64
C SER A 188 -14.12 -8.44 15.75
N SER A 189 -12.89 -8.40 16.27
CA SER A 189 -11.75 -8.94 15.54
C SER A 189 -11.91 -10.45 15.34
N PRO A 190 -11.60 -10.97 14.13
CA PRO A 190 -11.80 -12.37 13.81
C PRO A 190 -10.77 -13.28 14.48
N LEU A 191 -11.18 -14.53 14.72
CA LEU A 191 -10.28 -15.59 15.14
C LEU A 191 -9.34 -15.95 13.99
N ALA A 192 -8.10 -16.29 14.33
CA ALA A 192 -7.12 -16.75 13.35
C ALA A 192 -7.58 -18.10 12.74
N PRO A 193 -7.57 -18.24 11.41
CA PRO A 193 -7.85 -19.52 10.75
C PRO A 193 -6.78 -20.57 11.08
N THR A 194 -7.19 -21.84 11.11
CA THR A 194 -6.31 -22.97 11.47
C THR A 194 -5.82 -23.79 10.27
N GLY A 195 -6.19 -23.41 9.05
CA GLY A 195 -5.80 -24.13 7.84
C GLY A 195 -5.85 -23.27 6.58
N PRO A 196 -5.21 -23.75 5.49
CA PRO A 196 -5.28 -23.09 4.20
C PRO A 196 -6.71 -23.03 3.69
N PHE A 197 -7.05 -21.94 3.00
CA PHE A 197 -8.34 -21.80 2.32
C PHE A 197 -9.56 -22.01 3.23
N ASP A 198 -9.48 -21.59 4.50
CA ASP A 198 -10.67 -21.42 5.31
C ASP A 198 -11.53 -20.29 4.72
N LEU A 199 -12.40 -20.64 3.78
CA LEU A 199 -13.29 -19.69 3.08
C LEU A 199 -14.33 -19.07 4.01
N SER A 200 -14.49 -19.60 5.23
CA SER A 200 -15.32 -18.99 6.27
C SER A 200 -14.59 -17.91 7.06
N SER A 201 -13.26 -17.83 6.92
CA SER A 201 -12.43 -16.83 7.57
C SER A 201 -12.44 -15.50 6.79
N PRO A 202 -12.55 -14.36 7.48
CA PRO A 202 -12.41 -13.05 6.86
C PRO A 202 -10.97 -12.69 6.50
N TYR A 203 -9.98 -13.54 6.79
CA TYR A 203 -8.59 -13.29 6.42
C TYR A 203 -8.38 -13.43 4.92
N VAL A 204 -7.67 -12.47 4.34
CA VAL A 204 -7.19 -12.52 2.95
C VAL A 204 -6.04 -13.51 2.87
N THR A 205 -6.10 -14.45 1.94
CA THR A 205 -5.00 -15.40 1.70
C THR A 205 -4.02 -14.80 0.70
N VAL A 206 -2.76 -14.70 1.09
CA VAL A 206 -1.64 -14.30 0.24
C VAL A 206 -1.03 -15.55 -0.37
N PHE A 207 -1.16 -15.70 -1.69
CA PHE A 207 -0.62 -16.83 -2.44
C PHE A 207 0.79 -16.55 -2.90
N THR A 208 1.64 -17.55 -2.80
CA THR A 208 3.03 -17.50 -3.26
C THR A 208 3.17 -17.69 -4.77
N GLY A 209 2.25 -18.38 -5.44
CA GLY A 209 2.30 -18.57 -6.89
C GLY A 209 0.93 -18.65 -7.55
N TYR A 210 0.65 -17.80 -8.53
CA TYR A 210 -0.58 -17.83 -9.30
C TYR A 210 -0.40 -17.25 -10.72
N CYS A 211 -1.42 -17.36 -11.55
CA CYS A 211 -1.42 -16.80 -12.89
C CYS A 211 -2.46 -15.68 -13.04
N VAL A 212 -2.21 -14.72 -13.91
CA VAL A 212 -3.16 -13.67 -14.30
C VAL A 212 -3.30 -13.61 -15.81
N ASN A 213 -4.51 -13.79 -16.34
CA ASN A 213 -4.75 -13.82 -17.77
C ASN A 213 -4.49 -12.43 -18.40
N LYS A 214 -3.58 -12.36 -19.39
CA LYS A 214 -3.16 -11.09 -20.02
C LYS A 214 -4.30 -10.37 -20.72
N THR A 215 -5.33 -11.08 -21.18
CA THR A 215 -6.48 -10.47 -21.86
C THR A 215 -7.50 -9.99 -20.85
N THR A 216 -7.95 -10.86 -19.94
CA THR A 216 -9.10 -10.58 -19.07
C THR A 216 -8.72 -9.94 -17.73
N GLY A 217 -7.47 -10.08 -17.28
CA GLY A 217 -7.04 -9.72 -15.92
C GLY A 217 -7.44 -10.74 -14.85
N ALA A 218 -8.18 -11.80 -15.21
CA ALA A 218 -8.64 -12.78 -14.23
C ALA A 218 -7.49 -13.64 -13.70
N ALA A 219 -7.43 -13.80 -12.37
CA ALA A 219 -6.51 -14.72 -11.72
C ALA A 219 -6.95 -16.19 -11.89
N PHE A 220 -5.99 -17.10 -12.07
CA PHE A 220 -6.19 -18.54 -12.19
C PHE A 220 -4.99 -19.32 -11.63
N ASN A 221 -5.13 -20.64 -11.45
CA ASN A 221 -4.11 -21.51 -10.84
C ASN A 221 -3.60 -20.99 -9.48
N LEU A 222 -4.52 -20.55 -8.61
CA LEU A 222 -4.18 -19.98 -7.30
C LEU A 222 -3.40 -21.00 -6.44
N GLY A 223 -2.21 -20.63 -5.99
CA GLY A 223 -1.31 -21.48 -5.20
C GLY A 223 -0.56 -22.55 -6.00
N GLY A 224 -0.79 -22.67 -7.31
CA GLY A 224 -0.17 -23.69 -8.18
C GLY A 224 0.32 -23.16 -9.52
N GLY A 225 0.34 -21.83 -9.70
CA GLY A 225 0.83 -21.19 -10.91
C GLY A 225 2.33 -21.44 -11.08
N THR A 226 2.75 -21.64 -12.33
CA THR A 226 4.15 -21.66 -12.74
C THR A 226 4.27 -20.93 -14.06
N SER A 227 5.46 -20.46 -14.44
CA SER A 227 5.66 -19.79 -15.74
C SER A 227 5.07 -20.60 -16.91
N ALA A 228 5.29 -21.92 -16.93
CA ALA A 228 4.77 -22.79 -17.98
C ALA A 228 3.23 -22.90 -17.97
N THR A 229 2.58 -23.01 -16.80
CA THR A 229 1.12 -23.12 -16.73
C THR A 229 0.42 -21.80 -17.06
N CYS A 230 1.05 -20.68 -16.71
CA CYS A 230 0.54 -19.34 -17.04
C CYS A 230 0.70 -19.06 -18.54
N GLU A 231 1.87 -19.32 -19.13
CA GLU A 231 2.13 -19.11 -20.56
C GLU A 231 1.18 -19.92 -21.45
N ALA A 232 0.89 -21.17 -21.09
CA ALA A 232 -0.04 -22.04 -21.80
C ALA A 232 -1.47 -21.47 -21.95
N GLN A 233 -1.83 -20.52 -21.08
CA GLN A 233 -3.15 -19.86 -21.07
C GLN A 233 -3.05 -18.35 -21.27
N ASN A 234 -1.97 -17.86 -21.88
CA ASN A 234 -1.71 -16.43 -22.10
C ASN A 234 -1.78 -15.61 -20.80
N GLY A 235 -1.08 -16.07 -19.76
CA GLY A 235 -1.04 -15.44 -18.44
C GLY A 235 0.33 -14.89 -18.05
N TYR A 236 0.34 -13.91 -17.16
CA TYR A 236 1.50 -13.58 -16.32
C TYR A 236 1.62 -14.61 -15.21
N TYR A 237 2.84 -15.02 -14.88
CA TYR A 237 3.11 -15.77 -13.65
C TYR A 237 3.46 -14.77 -12.56
N VAL A 238 2.77 -14.86 -11.43
CA VAL A 238 2.98 -13.97 -10.31
C VAL A 238 3.54 -14.78 -9.15
N ASN A 239 4.69 -14.35 -8.65
CA ASN A 239 5.25 -14.82 -7.40
C ASN A 239 4.90 -13.84 -6.27
N GLY A 240 4.18 -14.32 -5.26
CA GLY A 240 3.77 -13.55 -4.08
C GLY A 240 4.60 -13.85 -2.82
N ASN A 241 5.74 -14.51 -2.98
CA ASN A 241 6.84 -14.55 -2.01
C ASN A 241 8.16 -14.43 -2.78
N ILE A 242 8.50 -13.20 -3.18
CA ILE A 242 9.74 -12.89 -3.90
C ILE A 242 10.97 -12.79 -3.00
N GLY A 243 10.81 -13.13 -1.71
CA GLY A 243 11.82 -13.11 -0.67
C GLY A 243 12.04 -11.74 -0.04
N SER A 244 12.75 -11.72 1.09
CA SER A 244 12.88 -10.57 2.00
C SER A 244 13.71 -9.38 1.51
N ALA A 245 14.05 -9.34 0.21
CA ALA A 245 14.77 -8.23 -0.38
C ALA A 245 13.82 -7.16 -0.96
N ASN A 246 12.64 -7.57 -1.41
CA ASN A 246 11.67 -6.72 -2.09
C ASN A 246 10.25 -6.96 -1.56
N ALA A 247 9.41 -5.92 -1.62
CA ALA A 247 8.00 -6.01 -1.26
C ALA A 247 7.17 -6.78 -2.29
N ASP A 248 6.21 -7.57 -1.82
CA ASP A 248 5.30 -8.34 -2.67
C ASP A 248 4.02 -7.57 -3.02
N ASN A 249 3.47 -6.83 -2.07
CA ASN A 249 2.12 -6.26 -2.19
C ASN A 249 2.06 -4.79 -1.75
N ALA A 250 1.13 -4.05 -2.36
CA ALA A 250 0.68 -2.76 -1.89
C ALA A 250 -0.83 -2.79 -1.65
N ALA A 251 -1.31 -2.12 -0.61
CA ALA A 251 -2.73 -1.97 -0.32
C ALA A 251 -3.09 -0.48 -0.22
N TYR A 252 -4.17 -0.11 -0.90
CA TYR A 252 -4.70 1.25 -0.92
C TYR A 252 -6.20 1.24 -0.69
N SER A 253 -6.67 2.07 0.25
CA SER A 253 -8.09 2.36 0.41
C SER A 253 -8.32 3.83 0.08
N GLN A 254 -9.02 4.08 -1.03
CA GLN A 254 -9.39 5.44 -1.41
C GLN A 254 -10.25 6.10 -0.32
N ALA A 255 -11.19 5.35 0.25
CA ALA A 255 -12.07 5.88 1.29
C ALA A 255 -11.30 6.27 2.57
N LEU A 256 -10.31 5.46 2.99
CA LEU A 256 -9.43 5.83 4.10
C LEU A 256 -8.54 7.02 3.74
N ASN A 257 -7.92 7.03 2.56
CA ASN A 257 -7.06 8.14 2.12
C ASN A 257 -7.84 9.47 2.11
N ASP A 258 -9.01 9.47 1.47
CA ASP A 258 -9.90 10.63 1.41
C ASP A 258 -10.33 11.07 2.81
N PHE A 259 -10.63 10.12 3.71
CA PHE A 259 -10.92 10.42 5.11
C PHE A 259 -9.73 11.07 5.80
N ILE A 260 -8.52 10.51 5.66
CA ILE A 260 -7.30 11.04 6.28
C ILE A 260 -7.00 12.45 5.79
N PHE A 261 -7.27 12.80 4.53
CA PHE A 261 -6.95 14.12 3.97
C PHE A 261 -8.13 15.11 3.92
N ALA A 262 -9.35 14.68 4.31
CA ALA A 262 -10.51 15.56 4.31
C ALA A 262 -10.31 16.79 5.23
N PRO A 263 -10.78 17.99 4.81
CA PRO A 263 -10.72 19.20 5.65
C PRO A 263 -11.47 19.07 6.98
N THR A 264 -12.45 18.16 7.06
CA THR A 264 -13.24 17.87 8.26
C THR A 264 -12.53 16.95 9.24
N THR A 265 -11.46 16.28 8.82
CA THR A 265 -10.73 15.34 9.67
C THR A 265 -9.75 16.11 10.55
N SER A 266 -9.99 16.03 11.85
CA SER A 266 -9.17 16.73 12.84
C SER A 266 -7.74 16.19 12.85
N ALA A 267 -6.79 17.12 12.95
CA ALA A 267 -5.36 16.81 13.08
C ALA A 267 -5.00 16.07 14.38
N ASP A 268 -5.87 16.15 15.39
CA ASP A 268 -5.68 15.49 16.69
C ASP A 268 -6.29 14.09 16.77
N TRP A 269 -7.07 13.67 15.77
CA TRP A 269 -7.59 12.30 15.69
C TRP A 269 -6.46 11.29 15.53
N VAL A 270 -6.76 10.02 15.84
CA VAL A 270 -5.78 8.92 15.82
C VAL A 270 -6.18 7.93 14.74
N LEU A 271 -5.24 7.56 13.87
CA LEU A 271 -5.33 6.36 13.06
C LEU A 271 -4.82 5.19 13.91
N SER A 272 -5.68 4.20 14.13
CA SER A 272 -5.41 2.99 14.89
C SER A 272 -5.50 1.77 13.98
N LEU A 273 -4.44 0.96 13.93
CA LEU A 273 -4.32 -0.22 13.08
C LEU A 273 -4.32 -1.51 13.92
N ASP A 274 -5.19 -2.46 13.58
CA ASP A 274 -5.14 -3.84 14.06
C ASP A 274 -4.71 -4.73 12.89
N ILE A 275 -3.47 -5.22 12.92
CA ILE A 275 -2.95 -6.15 11.92
C ILE A 275 -2.77 -7.52 12.55
N ARG A 276 -3.30 -8.53 11.85
CA ARG A 276 -3.23 -9.92 12.28
C ARG A 276 -2.77 -10.79 11.15
N THR A 277 -1.92 -11.75 11.47
CA THR A 277 -1.51 -12.77 10.52
C THR A 277 -1.69 -14.16 11.10
N ALA A 278 -1.89 -15.13 10.22
CA ALA A 278 -2.01 -16.53 10.57
C ALA A 278 -1.27 -17.39 9.56
N ASN A 279 -0.84 -18.55 10.03
CA ASN A 279 -0.10 -19.55 9.30
C ASN A 279 1.28 -19.09 8.83
N ASN A 280 1.91 -18.16 9.56
CA ASN A 280 3.31 -17.85 9.32
C ASN A 280 4.18 -19.08 9.61
N ASN A 281 4.86 -19.59 8.59
CA ASN A 281 5.90 -20.61 8.76
C ASN A 281 7.29 -20.06 8.45
N GLY A 282 7.38 -18.81 7.99
CA GLY A 282 8.55 -18.18 7.42
C GLY A 282 9.44 -17.42 8.38
N SER A 283 10.13 -16.45 7.79
CA SER A 283 10.73 -15.36 8.54
C SER A 283 9.66 -14.37 9.01
N ALA A 284 10.06 -13.19 9.48
CA ALA A 284 9.14 -12.22 10.05
C ALA A 284 8.67 -11.24 8.98
N GLU A 285 7.36 -11.05 8.92
CA GLU A 285 6.74 -10.14 7.94
C GLU A 285 7.06 -8.69 8.23
N THR A 286 7.01 -7.84 7.19
CA THR A 286 7.20 -6.39 7.34
C THR A 286 6.09 -5.61 6.64
N LEU A 287 5.50 -4.66 7.35
CA LEU A 287 4.47 -3.73 6.86
C LEU A 287 4.89 -2.30 7.16
N TRP A 288 4.83 -1.42 6.16
CA TRP A 288 5.12 0.00 6.33
C TRP A 288 4.19 0.87 5.49
N ILE A 289 4.13 2.14 5.87
CA ILE A 289 3.45 3.20 5.12
C ILE A 289 4.49 3.88 4.23
N CYS A 290 4.23 3.90 2.93
CA CYS A 290 5.13 4.46 1.94
C CYS A 290 5.19 5.99 2.02
N SER A 291 6.38 6.55 2.24
CA SER A 291 6.60 8.01 2.32
C SER A 291 6.35 8.76 1.01
N ASN A 292 6.49 8.07 -0.13
CA ASN A 292 6.42 8.68 -1.46
C ASN A 292 5.70 7.75 -2.44
N CYS A 293 4.45 7.41 -2.12
CA CYS A 293 3.58 6.66 -3.01
C CYS A 293 2.42 7.53 -3.49
N SER A 294 2.00 7.33 -4.74
CA SER A 294 0.74 7.89 -5.24
C SER A 294 0.01 6.87 -6.10
N VAL A 295 -1.31 6.92 -6.06
CA VAL A 295 -2.19 6.10 -6.88
C VAL A 295 -2.78 6.97 -7.97
N ALA A 296 -2.61 6.57 -9.23
CA ALA A 296 -3.26 7.25 -10.33
C ALA A 296 -4.78 7.18 -10.14
N THR A 297 -5.41 8.33 -9.97
CA THR A 297 -6.86 8.42 -9.97
C THR A 297 -7.34 8.32 -11.41
N THR A 298 -8.53 7.75 -11.64
CA THR A 298 -9.17 7.64 -12.96
C THR A 298 -9.64 9.01 -13.47
N THR A 299 -8.74 9.99 -13.44
CA THR A 299 -8.74 11.16 -14.29
C THR A 299 -7.52 11.03 -15.20
N VAL A 300 -7.57 10.06 -16.10
CA VAL A 300 -7.24 10.40 -17.49
C VAL A 300 -8.43 11.23 -18.02
N THR A 301 -8.64 12.42 -17.43
CA THR A 301 -8.67 13.55 -18.35
C THR A 301 -7.33 13.42 -19.03
N THR A 302 -7.33 13.26 -20.34
CA THR A 302 -6.30 13.96 -21.07
C THR A 302 -6.23 15.35 -20.43
N GLU A 303 -5.25 15.60 -19.55
CA GLU A 303 -4.49 16.80 -19.73
C GLU A 303 -3.97 16.65 -21.15
N VAL A 304 -4.84 17.05 -22.09
CA VAL A 304 -4.41 17.86 -23.18
C VAL A 304 -3.58 18.90 -22.45
N SER A 305 -2.26 18.67 -22.37
CA SER A 305 -1.33 19.79 -22.35
C SER A 305 -1.91 20.67 -23.42
N GLU A 306 -2.52 21.80 -23.02
CA GLU A 306 -3.10 22.70 -23.99
C GLU A 306 -2.02 22.80 -25.06
N PRO A 307 -2.32 22.42 -26.32
CA PRO A 307 -1.29 22.48 -27.31
C PRO A 307 -0.81 23.91 -27.23
N ALA A 308 0.47 24.15 -27.52
CA ALA A 308 1.06 25.47 -27.50
C ALA A 308 0.28 26.55 -28.31
N SER A 309 -0.91 26.26 -28.88
CA SER A 309 -2.05 27.14 -29.18
C SER A 309 -2.13 28.44 -28.37
N LEU A 310 -2.05 28.45 -27.03
CA LEU A 310 -2.12 29.71 -26.28
C LEU A 310 -0.80 30.52 -26.33
N ALA A 311 0.34 29.84 -26.46
CA ALA A 311 1.62 30.50 -26.75
C ALA A 311 1.70 30.98 -28.22
N LEU A 312 1.04 30.29 -29.16
CA LEU A 312 0.97 30.68 -30.57
C LEU A 312 -0.05 31.79 -30.85
N LEU A 313 -1.13 31.90 -30.07
CA LEU A 313 -2.07 33.02 -30.18
C LEU A 313 -1.42 34.33 -29.69
N GLY A 314 -0.55 34.24 -28.67
CA GLY A 314 0.29 35.37 -28.22
C GLY A 314 1.37 35.77 -29.24
N ALA A 315 1.98 34.80 -29.94
CA ALA A 315 2.98 35.06 -30.97
C ALA A 315 2.36 35.59 -32.29
N ALA A 316 1.16 35.13 -32.67
CA ALA A 316 0.47 35.58 -33.88
C ALA A 316 -0.05 37.02 -33.76
N LEU A 317 -0.47 37.46 -32.57
CA LEU A 317 -0.92 38.84 -32.34
C LEU A 317 0.26 39.83 -32.17
N MET A 318 1.44 39.36 -31.73
CA MET A 318 2.67 40.17 -31.68
C MET A 318 3.37 40.29 -33.05
N GLY A 319 3.22 39.29 -33.94
CA GLY A 319 3.75 39.34 -35.31
C GLY A 319 2.95 40.24 -36.28
N GLY A 320 1.64 40.41 -36.04
CA GLY A 320 0.76 41.24 -36.87
C GLY A 320 0.88 42.76 -36.65
N ALA A 321 1.41 43.19 -35.50
CA ALA A 321 1.55 44.61 -35.15
C ALA A 321 2.83 45.27 -35.73
N TYR A 322 3.75 44.50 -36.32
CA TYR A 322 5.04 45.01 -36.81
C TYR A 322 5.15 45.17 -38.34
N VAL A 323 4.07 44.92 -39.11
CA VAL A 323 4.08 45.02 -40.59
C VAL A 323 3.24 46.18 -41.16
N SER A 324 2.56 46.99 -40.35
CA SER A 324 1.71 48.08 -40.86
C SER A 324 2.32 49.50 -40.84
N ARG A 325 3.64 49.65 -40.69
CA ARG A 325 4.32 50.96 -40.85
C ARG A 325 5.47 50.94 -41.85
N ARG A 326 5.18 50.58 -43.11
CA ARG A 326 5.97 51.00 -44.28
C ARG A 326 5.08 51.01 -45.53
N ARG A 327 4.26 52.07 -45.67
CA ARG A 327 3.78 52.61 -46.97
C ARG A 327 2.88 53.83 -46.71
N ALA A 328 3.51 54.99 -46.53
CA ALA A 328 2.93 56.30 -46.80
C ALA A 328 4.07 57.33 -46.74
N ARG A 329 4.79 57.50 -47.86
CA ARG A 329 5.55 58.69 -48.26
C ARG A 329 6.32 58.37 -49.54
N GLN A 330 5.62 58.45 -50.68
CA GLN A 330 6.19 58.92 -51.94
C GLN A 330 5.04 59.64 -52.66
N ASP A 331 5.31 60.93 -52.94
CA ASP A 331 4.62 61.93 -53.74
C ASP A 331 3.22 62.40 -53.32
#